data_AF-A0A0D2TUA1-F1
#
_entry.id   AF-A0A0D2TUA1-F1
#
_cell.length_a   1.000
_cell.length_b   1.000
_cell.length_c   1.000
_cell.angle_alpha   90.00
_cell.angle_beta   90.00
_cell.angle_gamma   90.00
#
_symmetry.space_group_name_H-M   'P 1'
#
loop_
_entity.id
_entity.type
_entity.pdbx_description
1 polymer ?
#
loop_
_entity_poly.entity_id
_entity_poly.type
_entity_poly.pdbx_seq_one_letter_code
_entity_poly.pdbx_strand_id
1 'polypeptide(L)'
;MKGVGRLISRALSHRQTCRSVAPSELISRRLMFSSSRTPSLLAVGNPSSVLASNSEFLASLPSLKWNHFIGQRRSMFIQTQSTPNPSSLMFYPGKAVMEVGSADFPNARSAMNSPLAKALYGIDGITRVFFGSDFITVTKSDDASWDLLKPEIFAAIMDFYSSGQPLFLDSKTASSMDTAIHEVIFLISVFPMF
;
A
#
# COMPACT_ATOMS: atom_id res chain seq x y z
N MET A 1 46.62 -25.78 -41.13
CA MET A 1 45.64 -24.67 -41.06
C MET A 1 46.13 -23.62 -40.07
N LYS A 2 46.02 -22.35 -40.44
CA LYS A 2 46.55 -21.18 -39.75
C LYS A 2 45.53 -20.72 -38.69
N GLY A 3 45.97 -20.32 -37.50
CA GLY A 3 45.10 -19.76 -36.47
C GLY A 3 45.90 -18.87 -35.51
N VAL A 4 46.17 -17.63 -35.93
CA VAL A 4 46.90 -16.61 -35.18
C VAL A 4 45.94 -15.89 -34.23
N GLY A 5 46.22 -15.96 -32.93
CA GLY A 5 45.51 -15.22 -31.90
C GLY A 5 45.82 -13.72 -31.96
N ARG A 6 44.78 -12.89 -31.88
CA ARG A 6 44.90 -11.43 -31.75
C ARG A 6 44.78 -11.04 -30.29
N LEU A 7 45.80 -10.34 -29.80
CA LEU A 7 45.78 -9.59 -28.55
C LEU A 7 46.08 -8.12 -28.85
N ILE A 8 45.75 -7.29 -27.86
CA ILE A 8 46.21 -5.93 -27.58
C ILE A 8 45.27 -4.79 -28.00
N SER A 9 44.71 -4.22 -26.93
CA SER A 9 44.00 -2.95 -26.73
C SER A 9 44.80 -1.71 -27.14
N ARG A 10 44.13 -0.63 -27.55
CA ARG A 10 44.50 0.73 -27.13
C ARG A 10 43.41 1.77 -27.40
N ALA A 11 43.10 2.52 -26.34
CA ALA A 11 42.25 3.69 -26.33
C ALA A 11 42.86 4.88 -27.09
N LEU A 12 42.01 5.74 -27.64
CA LEU A 12 42.35 7.15 -27.87
C LEU A 12 41.18 8.07 -27.50
N SER A 13 41.58 9.06 -26.72
CA SER A 13 40.87 10.22 -26.21
C SER A 13 40.49 11.19 -27.33
N HIS A 14 39.31 11.80 -27.26
CA HIS A 14 39.09 13.10 -27.90
C HIS A 14 38.31 14.03 -26.95
N ARG A 15 39.05 15.01 -26.43
CA ARG A 15 38.52 16.26 -25.85
C ARG A 15 37.93 17.14 -26.96
N GLN A 16 36.84 17.82 -26.67
CA GLN A 16 36.43 19.14 -27.20
C GLN A 16 35.54 19.76 -26.12
N THR A 17 36.05 20.59 -25.20
CA THR A 17 36.21 22.06 -25.23
C THR A 17 34.93 22.86 -25.50
N CYS A 18 34.39 23.40 -24.40
CA CYS A 18 33.89 24.78 -24.21
C CYS A 18 32.65 25.26 -24.99
N ARG A 19 31.55 25.53 -24.27
CA ARG A 19 31.11 26.92 -24.01
C ARG A 19 30.03 27.01 -22.93
N SER A 20 30.30 27.93 -21.99
CA SER A 20 29.42 28.48 -20.98
C SER A 20 28.33 29.33 -21.61
N VAL A 21 27.08 29.18 -21.13
CA VAL A 21 26.09 30.26 -21.11
C VAL A 21 25.33 30.14 -19.78
N ALA A 22 25.53 31.13 -18.91
CA ALA A 22 24.70 31.41 -17.75
C ALA A 22 23.94 32.74 -18.01
N PRO A 23 23.21 33.27 -17.02
CA PRO A 23 21.75 33.34 -16.96
C PRO A 23 21.19 34.71 -17.37
N SER A 24 19.90 34.78 -17.68
CA SER A 24 19.17 36.05 -17.75
C SER A 24 17.92 35.99 -16.88
N GLU A 25 18.05 36.59 -15.69
CA GLU A 25 17.00 37.31 -14.97
C GLU A 25 16.13 38.12 -15.94
N LEU A 26 14.84 38.30 -15.65
CA LEU A 26 14.18 39.60 -15.61
C LEU A 26 12.70 39.44 -15.18
N ILE A 27 12.39 40.09 -14.05
CA ILE A 27 11.28 41.05 -13.89
C ILE A 27 9.84 40.49 -13.76
N SER A 28 9.36 40.62 -12.52
CA SER A 28 8.17 41.40 -12.14
C SER A 28 6.81 41.02 -12.74
N ARG A 29 5.92 40.50 -11.86
CA ARG A 29 4.74 41.27 -11.40
C ARG A 29 4.02 40.51 -10.29
N ARG A 30 4.08 41.06 -9.08
CA ARG A 30 3.00 40.94 -8.08
C ARG A 30 1.71 41.43 -8.73
N LEU A 31 0.66 40.64 -8.68
CA LEU A 31 -0.71 41.14 -8.62
C LEU A 31 -1.41 40.47 -7.45
N MET A 32 -1.65 41.28 -6.42
CA MET A 32 -2.62 40.99 -5.38
C MET A 32 -4.00 40.97 -6.04
N PHE A 33 -4.77 39.91 -5.84
CA PHE A 33 -6.22 40.02 -5.92
C PHE A 33 -6.84 39.36 -4.71
N SER A 34 -7.07 40.19 -3.70
CA SER A 34 -8.03 39.97 -2.65
C SER A 34 -9.41 39.90 -3.28
N SER A 35 -10.19 38.87 -2.96
CA SER A 35 -11.63 38.89 -3.18
C SER A 35 -12.33 38.55 -1.88
N SER A 36 -12.69 39.62 -1.19
CA SER A 36 -13.74 39.71 -0.20
C SER A 36 -15.10 39.68 -0.89
N ARG A 37 -15.99 38.77 -0.48
CA ARG A 37 -17.45 38.93 -0.65
C ARG A 37 -18.19 38.51 0.62
N THR A 38 -18.42 39.53 1.43
CA THR A 38 -19.65 39.86 2.18
C THR A 38 -20.77 38.81 2.22
N PRO A 39 -21.18 38.33 3.42
CA PRO A 39 -22.56 37.95 3.65
C PRO A 39 -23.39 39.19 4.01
N SER A 40 -24.35 39.51 3.17
CA SER A 40 -25.39 40.52 3.39
C SER A 40 -26.39 40.03 4.45
N LEU A 41 -26.52 40.85 5.49
CA LEU A 41 -27.49 40.77 6.57
C LEU A 41 -28.84 41.31 6.07
N LEU A 42 -29.93 40.57 6.24
CA LEU A 42 -31.26 41.16 6.43
C LEU A 42 -31.95 40.44 7.58
N ALA A 43 -32.12 41.20 8.66
CA ALA A 43 -32.94 40.92 9.81
C ALA A 43 -34.38 41.33 9.52
N VAL A 44 -35.37 40.49 9.87
CA VAL A 44 -36.75 40.76 10.36
C VAL A 44 -37.33 39.35 10.63
N GLY A 45 -37.99 38.97 11.72
CA GLY A 45 -38.48 39.58 12.95
C GLY A 45 -39.08 38.43 13.80
N ASN A 46 -39.05 38.58 15.12
CA ASN A 46 -39.78 37.74 16.10
C ASN A 46 -41.26 38.21 16.16
N PRO A 47 -42.21 37.62 16.94
CA PRO A 47 -42.23 36.37 17.73
C PRO A 47 -43.57 35.57 17.58
N SER A 48 -43.75 34.56 18.44
CA SER A 48 -45.04 34.05 18.99
C SER A 48 -45.64 32.74 18.42
N SER A 49 -45.40 31.68 19.20
CA SER A 49 -46.37 30.67 19.67
C SER A 49 -47.44 30.14 18.71
N VAL A 50 -47.29 28.88 18.30
CA VAL A 50 -48.44 27.98 18.13
C VAL A 50 -48.10 26.60 18.70
N LEU A 51 -48.83 26.24 19.76
CA LEU A 51 -48.98 24.90 20.29
C LEU A 51 -49.58 23.99 19.22
N ALA A 52 -48.93 22.88 18.90
CA ALA A 52 -49.59 21.74 18.29
C ALA A 52 -48.93 20.45 18.79
N SER A 53 -49.54 19.93 19.84
CA SER A 53 -49.42 18.55 20.28
C SER A 53 -49.77 17.59 19.14
N ASN A 54 -49.00 16.52 18.99
CA ASN A 54 -49.46 15.14 19.20
C ASN A 54 -48.63 14.13 18.40
N SER A 55 -48.57 12.93 18.99
CA SER A 55 -48.31 11.65 18.34
C SER A 55 -46.85 11.24 18.21
N GLU A 56 -46.34 10.74 19.33
CA GLU A 56 -45.37 9.65 19.41
C GLU A 56 -45.69 8.57 18.37
N PHE A 57 -44.86 8.45 17.34
CA PHE A 57 -44.82 7.25 16.50
C PHE A 57 -43.45 6.61 16.67
N LEU A 58 -43.45 5.57 17.51
CA LEU A 58 -42.35 4.66 17.75
C LEU A 58 -41.96 3.96 16.44
N ALA A 59 -40.88 4.42 15.82
CA ALA A 59 -40.10 3.60 14.90
C ALA A 59 -38.74 3.34 15.54
N SER A 60 -38.70 2.29 16.35
CA SER A 60 -37.50 1.69 16.90
C SER A 60 -36.65 1.10 15.78
N LEU A 61 -35.84 1.94 15.14
CA LEU A 61 -34.73 1.45 14.34
C LEU A 61 -33.65 0.97 15.31
N PRO A 62 -33.18 -0.29 15.20
CA PRO A 62 -32.04 -0.71 15.97
C PRO A 62 -30.90 0.22 15.61
N SER A 63 -30.35 0.91 16.60
CA SER A 63 -29.07 1.56 16.48
C SER A 63 -28.13 0.51 15.92
N LEU A 64 -27.76 0.64 14.64
CA LEU A 64 -26.58 -0.01 14.09
C LEU A 64 -25.43 0.57 14.91
N LYS A 65 -25.18 -0.07 16.05
CA LYS A 65 -23.94 0.00 16.77
C LYS A 65 -22.93 -0.39 15.72
N TRP A 66 -22.24 0.60 15.19
CA TRP A 66 -21.09 0.47 14.33
C TRP A 66 -20.01 -0.24 15.16
N ASN A 67 -20.22 -1.53 15.37
CA ASN A 67 -19.31 -2.40 16.07
C ASN A 67 -18.14 -2.62 15.13
N HIS A 68 -16.95 -2.27 15.64
CA HIS A 68 -15.63 -2.60 15.12
C HIS A 68 -14.90 -1.62 14.19
N PHE A 69 -15.11 -0.30 14.33
CA PHE A 69 -13.97 0.62 14.21
C PHE A 69 -13.43 0.97 15.60
N ILE A 70 -13.14 -0.08 16.40
CA ILE A 70 -12.20 0.07 17.50
C ILE A 70 -10.91 0.49 16.81
N GLY A 71 -10.48 1.72 17.09
CA GLY A 71 -9.15 2.19 16.76
C GLY A 71 -8.12 1.25 17.38
N GLN A 72 -7.83 0.15 16.70
CA GLN A 72 -6.53 -0.49 16.74
C GLN A 72 -5.58 0.65 16.42
N ARG A 73 -4.87 1.17 17.44
CA ARG A 73 -3.73 2.05 17.22
C ARG A 73 -2.64 1.22 16.56
N ARG A 74 -2.85 0.91 15.28
CA ARG A 74 -1.83 0.42 14.37
C ARG A 74 -0.83 1.57 14.30
N SER A 75 0.26 1.44 15.06
CA SER A 75 1.28 2.48 15.20
C SER A 75 2.18 2.60 13.96
N MET A 76 1.92 1.81 12.92
CA MET A 76 2.63 1.86 11.64
C MET A 76 1.92 2.80 10.68
N PHE A 77 2.63 3.83 10.22
CA PHE A 77 2.18 4.73 9.18
C PHE A 77 2.88 4.38 7.86
N ILE A 78 2.10 4.02 6.84
CA ILE A 78 2.62 3.68 5.52
C ILE A 78 2.54 4.94 4.64
N GLN A 79 3.69 5.40 4.14
CA GLN A 79 3.74 6.51 3.19
C GLN A 79 3.61 6.00 1.76
N THR A 80 3.01 6.77 0.87
CA THR A 80 2.92 6.43 -0.55
C THR A 80 3.63 7.48 -1.40
N GLN A 81 4.38 7.04 -2.40
CA GLN A 81 5.00 7.92 -3.40
C GLN A 81 4.55 7.53 -4.81
N SER A 82 4.20 8.53 -5.60
CA SER A 82 3.90 8.38 -7.03
C SER A 82 5.17 8.05 -7.80
N THR A 83 5.06 7.10 -8.72
CA THR A 83 6.12 6.80 -9.69
C THR A 83 5.82 7.47 -11.03
N PRO A 84 6.79 7.61 -11.95
CA PRO A 84 6.50 8.07 -13.31
C PRO A 84 5.52 7.15 -14.06
N ASN A 85 5.30 5.92 -13.61
CA ASN A 85 4.28 5.01 -14.13
C ASN A 85 2.96 5.18 -13.36
N PRO A 86 1.86 5.63 -13.99
CA PRO A 86 0.57 5.80 -13.30
C PRO A 86 -0.02 4.48 -12.77
N SER A 87 0.36 3.35 -13.38
CA SER A 87 -0.08 2.01 -12.96
C SER A 87 0.78 1.43 -11.82
N SER A 88 1.84 2.12 -11.38
CA SER A 88 2.69 1.67 -10.27
C SER A 88 2.77 2.70 -9.15
N LEU A 89 2.65 2.24 -7.91
CA LEU A 89 2.76 3.08 -6.70
C LEU A 89 3.74 2.45 -5.71
N MET A 90 4.54 3.30 -5.05
CA MET A 90 5.49 2.87 -4.01
C MET A 90 4.90 3.10 -2.63
N PHE A 91 5.04 2.10 -1.77
CA PHE A 91 4.58 2.06 -0.38
C PHE A 91 5.77 1.91 0.56
N TYR A 92 5.88 2.78 1.55
CA TYR A 92 6.96 2.83 2.53
C TYR A 92 6.39 2.54 3.92
N PRO A 93 6.58 1.33 4.46
CA PRO A 93 6.08 0.97 5.80
C PRO A 93 6.88 1.61 6.96
N GLY A 94 7.97 2.32 6.66
CA GLY A 94 8.87 2.88 7.68
C GLY A 94 9.76 1.84 8.37
N LYS A 95 9.81 0.63 7.83
CA LYS A 95 10.72 -0.45 8.22
C LYS A 95 11.41 -1.01 6.98
N ALA A 96 12.60 -1.57 7.16
CA ALA A 96 13.24 -2.34 6.11
C ALA A 96 12.34 -3.50 5.69
N VAL A 97 12.08 -3.60 4.39
CA VAL A 97 11.37 -4.69 3.74
C VAL A 97 12.40 -5.77 3.40
N MET A 98 13.48 -5.43 2.69
CA MET A 98 14.58 -6.35 2.39
C MET A 98 15.89 -5.83 2.99
N GLU A 99 16.61 -6.68 3.71
CA GLU A 99 17.92 -6.33 4.26
C GLU A 99 18.99 -6.23 3.17
N VAL A 100 18.97 -7.15 2.20
CA VAL A 100 19.94 -7.21 1.11
C VAL A 100 19.24 -7.54 -0.21
N GLY A 101 19.54 -6.74 -1.22
CA GLY A 101 19.05 -6.96 -2.59
C GLY A 101 17.62 -6.47 -2.81
N SER A 102 16.95 -7.08 -3.79
CA SER A 102 15.58 -6.79 -4.18
C SER A 102 14.92 -8.06 -4.69
N ALA A 103 13.59 -8.16 -4.59
CA ALA A 103 12.83 -9.31 -5.07
C ALA A 103 11.69 -8.84 -5.95
N ASP A 104 11.56 -9.45 -7.13
CA ASP A 104 10.49 -9.15 -8.06
C ASP A 104 9.52 -10.32 -8.21
N PHE A 105 8.23 -10.00 -8.24
CA PHE A 105 7.15 -10.96 -8.34
C PHE A 105 6.25 -10.55 -9.51
N PRO A 106 6.56 -11.00 -10.75
CA PRO A 106 5.79 -10.66 -11.95
C PRO A 106 4.50 -11.46 -12.10
N ASN A 107 4.29 -12.51 -11.29
CA ASN A 107 3.08 -13.30 -11.28
C ASN A 107 2.76 -13.85 -9.88
N ALA A 108 1.53 -14.30 -9.68
CA ALA A 108 1.06 -14.85 -8.41
C ALA A 108 1.83 -16.12 -7.99
N ARG A 109 2.36 -16.90 -8.95
CA ARG A 109 3.11 -18.12 -8.66
C ARG A 109 4.45 -17.82 -7.99
N SER A 110 5.18 -16.82 -8.47
CA SER A 110 6.41 -16.32 -7.84
C SER A 110 6.13 -15.74 -6.45
N ALA A 111 4.97 -15.12 -6.26
CA ALA A 111 4.57 -14.52 -4.99
C ALA A 111 4.33 -15.55 -3.87
N MET A 112 4.09 -16.83 -4.18
CA MET A 112 3.88 -17.88 -3.17
C MET A 112 5.09 -18.06 -2.24
N ASN A 113 6.29 -17.65 -2.67
CA ASN A 113 7.50 -17.76 -1.86
C ASN A 113 7.56 -16.72 -0.72
N SER A 114 6.67 -15.73 -0.71
CA SER A 114 6.61 -14.68 0.30
C SER A 114 5.19 -14.51 0.84
N PRO A 115 4.95 -14.62 2.17
CA PRO A 115 3.62 -14.42 2.74
C PRO A 115 3.04 -13.04 2.44
N LEU A 116 3.88 -11.99 2.48
CA LEU A 116 3.48 -10.63 2.14
C LEU A 116 3.10 -10.49 0.66
N ALA A 117 3.92 -11.03 -0.25
CA ALA A 117 3.61 -10.95 -1.68
C ALA A 117 2.35 -11.75 -2.01
N LYS A 118 2.16 -12.92 -1.40
CA LYS A 118 0.96 -13.74 -1.54
C LYS A 118 -0.29 -12.98 -1.06
N ALA A 119 -0.22 -12.30 0.08
CA ALA A 119 -1.33 -11.50 0.59
C ALA A 119 -1.68 -10.35 -0.37
N LEU A 120 -0.69 -9.65 -0.91
CA LEU A 120 -0.90 -8.59 -1.90
C LEU A 120 -1.53 -9.14 -3.19
N TYR A 121 -1.03 -10.25 -3.72
CA TYR A 121 -1.63 -10.87 -4.91
C TYR A 121 -3.04 -11.42 -4.70
N GLY A 122 -3.49 -11.58 -3.45
CA GLY A 122 -4.88 -11.91 -3.13
C GLY A 122 -5.85 -10.74 -3.37
N ILE A 123 -5.35 -9.52 -3.55
CA ILE A 123 -6.17 -8.34 -3.84
C ILE A 123 -6.40 -8.26 -5.35
N ASP A 124 -7.68 -8.17 -5.73
CA ASP A 124 -8.07 -8.08 -7.13
C ASP A 124 -7.51 -6.83 -7.80
N GLY A 125 -6.88 -7.02 -8.97
CA GLY A 125 -6.33 -5.93 -9.76
C GLY A 125 -4.83 -5.65 -9.53
N ILE A 126 -4.14 -6.44 -8.71
CA ILE A 126 -2.67 -6.38 -8.61
C ILE A 126 -2.02 -7.28 -9.67
N THR A 127 -1.11 -6.73 -10.47
CA THR A 127 -0.44 -7.42 -11.58
C THR A 127 1.02 -7.74 -11.31
N ARG A 128 1.72 -6.90 -10.54
CA ARG A 128 3.13 -7.09 -10.20
C ARG A 128 3.44 -6.49 -8.83
N VAL A 129 4.28 -7.17 -8.07
CA VAL A 129 4.80 -6.69 -6.79
C VAL A 129 6.32 -6.71 -6.83
N PHE A 130 6.97 -5.69 -6.29
CA PHE A 130 8.42 -5.60 -6.20
C PHE A 130 8.82 -5.10 -4.81
N PHE A 131 9.79 -5.76 -4.20
CA PHE A 131 10.36 -5.39 -2.90
C PHE A 131 11.74 -4.77 -3.11
N GLY A 132 11.90 -3.53 -2.62
CA GLY A 132 13.18 -2.88 -2.44
C GLY A 132 13.66 -2.96 -0.99
N SER A 133 14.67 -2.16 -0.63
CA SER A 133 15.21 -2.11 0.73
C SER A 133 14.15 -1.70 1.75
N ASP A 134 13.48 -0.57 1.51
CA ASP A 134 12.56 0.08 2.46
C ASP A 134 11.17 0.34 1.88
N PHE A 135 10.91 -0.16 0.67
CA PHE A 135 9.70 0.11 -0.08
C PHE A 135 9.16 -1.13 -0.80
N ILE A 136 7.85 -1.10 -1.02
CA ILE A 136 7.12 -2.08 -1.81
C ILE A 136 6.50 -1.33 -2.99
N THR A 137 6.81 -1.74 -4.20
CA THR A 137 6.15 -1.22 -5.41
C THR A 137 5.07 -2.19 -5.81
N VAL A 138 3.84 -1.70 -5.93
CA VAL A 138 2.71 -2.46 -6.45
C VAL A 138 2.34 -1.89 -7.81
N THR A 139 2.14 -2.76 -8.78
CA THR A 139 1.59 -2.41 -10.10
C THR A 139 0.18 -2.98 -10.18
N LYS A 140 -0.76 -2.14 -10.59
CA LYS A 140 -2.15 -2.51 -10.79
C LYS A 140 -2.44 -2.84 -12.25
N SER A 141 -3.59 -3.47 -12.51
CA SER A 141 -4.19 -3.54 -13.83
C SER A 141 -4.83 -2.20 -14.19
N ASP A 142 -5.10 -2.01 -15.49
CA ASP A 142 -5.70 -0.77 -15.99
C ASP A 142 -7.16 -0.63 -15.52
N ASP A 143 -7.85 -1.75 -15.29
CA ASP A 143 -9.25 -1.79 -14.85
C ASP A 143 -9.46 -1.45 -13.35
N ALA A 144 -8.40 -1.53 -12.54
CA ALA A 144 -8.49 -1.31 -11.10
C ALA A 144 -8.27 0.16 -10.71
N SER A 145 -8.92 0.64 -9.65
CA SER A 145 -8.75 2.01 -9.15
C SER A 145 -7.86 2.05 -7.89
N TRP A 146 -7.00 3.07 -7.80
CA TRP A 146 -6.12 3.24 -6.64
C TRP A 146 -6.89 3.57 -5.35
N ASP A 147 -8.09 4.14 -5.45
CA ASP A 147 -8.93 4.49 -4.31
C ASP A 147 -9.44 3.25 -3.55
N LEU A 148 -9.64 2.14 -4.27
CA LEU A 148 -10.02 0.85 -3.67
C LEU A 148 -8.78 0.03 -3.29
N LEU A 149 -7.73 0.07 -4.09
CA LEU A 149 -6.52 -0.73 -3.83
C LEU A 149 -5.72 -0.26 -2.62
N LYS A 150 -5.61 1.06 -2.39
CA LYS A 150 -4.83 1.60 -1.27
C LYS A 150 -5.25 1.08 0.10
N PRO A 151 -6.54 1.14 0.51
CA PRO A 151 -6.96 0.64 1.82
C PRO A 151 -6.68 -0.87 1.97
N GLU A 152 -6.89 -1.67 0.92
CA GLU A 152 -6.59 -3.12 0.92
C GLU A 152 -5.09 -3.41 1.07
N ILE A 153 -4.24 -2.71 0.30
CA ILE A 153 -2.78 -2.86 0.38
C ILE A 153 -2.27 -2.45 1.76
N PHE A 154 -2.80 -1.35 2.33
CA PHE A 154 -2.44 -0.94 3.68
C PHE A 154 -2.82 -1.99 4.72
N ALA A 155 -4.01 -2.58 4.63
CA ALA A 155 -4.44 -3.64 5.52
C ALA A 155 -3.48 -4.85 5.44
N ALA A 156 -3.19 -5.33 4.22
CA ALA A 156 -2.28 -6.46 4.01
C ALA A 156 -0.87 -6.23 4.58
N ILE A 157 -0.29 -5.04 4.35
CA ILE A 157 1.05 -4.69 4.88
C ILE A 157 1.02 -4.62 6.41
N MET A 158 0.00 -3.95 6.99
CA MET A 158 -0.12 -3.84 8.45
C MET A 158 -0.31 -5.20 9.11
N ASP A 159 -1.14 -6.06 8.54
CA ASP A 159 -1.41 -7.40 9.08
C ASP A 159 -0.15 -8.28 9.02
N PHE A 160 0.62 -8.22 7.93
CA PHE A 160 1.90 -8.92 7.83
C PHE A 160 2.88 -8.49 8.92
N TYR A 161 3.13 -7.18 9.07
CA TYR A 161 4.05 -6.68 10.09
C TYR A 161 3.55 -6.87 11.53
N SER A 162 2.24 -6.97 11.73
CA SER A 162 1.64 -7.28 13.03
C SER A 162 1.71 -8.77 13.37
N SER A 163 1.65 -9.64 12.35
CA SER A 163 1.76 -11.09 12.52
C SER A 163 3.18 -11.57 12.85
N GLY A 164 4.20 -10.79 12.51
CA GLY A 164 5.61 -11.18 12.70
C GLY A 164 6.06 -12.36 11.84
N GLN A 165 5.34 -12.68 10.77
CA GLN A 165 5.72 -13.74 9.85
C GLN A 165 7.02 -13.41 9.10
N PRO A 166 7.80 -14.44 8.70
CA PRO A 166 8.99 -14.22 7.89
C PRO A 166 8.60 -13.70 6.49
N LEU A 167 9.45 -12.86 5.89
CA LEU A 167 9.19 -12.31 4.56
C LEU A 167 9.24 -13.38 3.46
N PHE A 168 10.10 -14.38 3.61
CA PHE A 168 10.21 -15.51 2.70
C PHE A 168 9.94 -16.82 3.45
N LEU A 169 9.23 -17.73 2.78
CA LEU A 169 9.06 -19.08 3.29
C LEU A 169 10.31 -19.89 2.94
N ASP A 170 11.10 -20.21 3.94
CA ASP A 170 12.11 -21.24 3.76
C ASP A 170 11.42 -22.58 3.44
N SER A 171 12.06 -23.40 2.61
CA SER A 171 11.56 -24.74 2.25
C SER A 171 11.21 -25.60 3.47
N LYS A 172 11.85 -25.34 4.62
CA LYS A 172 11.60 -25.99 5.90
C LYS A 172 10.28 -25.57 6.57
N THR A 173 9.87 -24.31 6.43
CA THR A 173 8.65 -23.77 7.07
C THR A 173 7.40 -24.09 6.25
N ALA A 174 7.50 -24.12 4.93
CA ALA A 174 6.40 -24.51 4.04
C ALA A 174 5.88 -25.93 4.34
N SER A 175 6.77 -26.86 4.72
CA SER A 175 6.40 -28.22 5.11
C SER A 175 5.64 -28.30 6.44
N SER A 176 5.76 -27.30 7.31
CA SER A 176 5.11 -27.31 8.63
C SER A 176 3.68 -26.76 8.61
N MET A 177 3.30 -25.96 7.60
CA MET A 177 1.94 -25.42 7.48
C MET A 177 0.95 -26.41 6.86
N ASP A 178 1.46 -27.42 6.13
CA ASP A 178 0.63 -28.45 5.46
C ASP A 178 0.28 -29.64 6.39
N THR A 179 0.94 -29.76 7.55
CA THR A 179 0.65 -30.82 8.55
C THR A 179 -0.19 -30.29 9.73
N ALA A 180 -1.20 -29.45 9.47
CA ALA A 180 -2.23 -29.11 10.45
C ALA A 180 -3.47 -30.00 10.24
N ILE A 181 -3.27 -31.31 10.22
CA ILE A 181 -4.35 -32.30 10.23
C ILE A 181 -4.77 -32.52 11.69
N HIS A 182 -6.00 -32.16 12.05
CA HIS A 182 -6.90 -32.86 12.99
C HIS A 182 -6.28 -33.70 14.15
N GLU A 183 -5.38 -33.16 14.96
CA GLU A 183 -4.91 -33.81 16.19
C GLU A 183 -5.83 -33.53 17.41
N VAL A 184 -7.16 -33.52 17.22
CA VAL A 184 -8.14 -33.44 18.34
C VAL A 184 -9.00 -34.70 18.46
N ILE A 185 -8.81 -35.72 17.60
CA ILE A 185 -9.65 -36.93 17.60
C ILE A 185 -8.92 -38.18 18.12
N PHE A 186 -7.60 -38.14 18.38
CA PHE A 186 -6.90 -39.35 18.86
C PHE A 186 -6.81 -39.50 20.39
N LEU A 187 -7.27 -38.51 21.16
CA LEU A 187 -7.22 -38.55 22.63
C LEU A 187 -8.47 -39.12 23.33
N ILE A 188 -9.46 -39.64 22.58
CA ILE A 188 -10.71 -40.15 23.17
C ILE A 188 -10.84 -41.69 23.08
N SER A 189 -9.95 -42.41 22.39
CA SER A 189 -10.08 -43.87 22.21
C SER A 189 -8.96 -44.70 22.85
N VAL A 190 -8.58 -44.40 24.09
CA VAL A 190 -7.86 -45.38 24.95
C VAL A 190 -8.44 -45.31 26.36
N PHE A 191 -9.65 -45.85 26.53
CA PHE A 191 -10.14 -46.25 27.85
C PHE A 191 -10.24 -47.79 27.86
N PRO A 192 -9.32 -48.50 28.53
CA PRO A 192 -9.48 -49.93 28.73
C PRO A 192 -10.55 -50.14 29.81
N MET A 193 -11.73 -50.62 29.40
CA MET A 193 -12.74 -51.09 30.34
C MET A 193 -12.36 -52.50 30.79
N PHE A 194 -12.08 -52.62 32.08
CA PHE A 194 -11.98 -53.86 32.84
C PHE A 194 -13.28 -54.67 32.78
#